data_AF-A0A935P1R7-F1
#
_entry.id   AF-A0A935P1R7-F1
#
_cell.length_a   1.000
_cell.length_b   1.000
_cell.length_c   1.000
_cell.angle_alpha   90.00
_cell.angle_beta   90.00
_cell.angle_gamma   90.00
#
_symmetry.space_group_name_H-M   'P 1'
#
loop_
_entity.id
_entity.type
_entity.pdbx_description
1 polymer ?
#
loop_
_entity_poly.entity_id
_entity_poly.type
_entity_poly.pdbx_seq_one_letter_code
_entity_poly.pdbx_strand_id
1 'polypeptide(L)'
;MAVAQMLLVRGLVAAFAARPYQRPLVRWGAELHDRFMLPHFLWRDFESVLEELAQRGVRLPSAGYSAFVDHRFPLLGSITAEDVTLELRPALEPWTVLGEEATAGGTSRYVDSSLERLEIKVDGATPGRHQVLVNGWVVPLRPTGRSAEFIAGVRFRAWQPPHCLHPHIGVHHPLRFDLVDTWGQRSLGGCAHHVWHPDGRAFDEPPLTAFEAAARRAQRFTTVGHLSHPVTPRPTEIEPERPFCLDLRRYL
;
A
#
# COMPACT_ATOMS: atom_id res chain seq x y z
N MET A 1 22.68 -3.96 7.33
CA MET A 1 21.27 -4.20 7.70
C MET A 1 21.12 -4.97 9.02
N ALA A 2 21.75 -6.13 9.20
CA ALA A 2 21.58 -6.96 10.41
C ALA A 2 21.80 -6.22 11.75
N VAL A 3 22.77 -5.30 11.82
CA VAL A 3 23.08 -4.56 13.06
C VAL A 3 21.90 -3.74 13.57
N ALA A 4 21.19 -3.00 12.71
CA ALA A 4 20.07 -2.16 13.15
C ALA A 4 18.90 -3.00 13.69
N GLN A 5 18.60 -4.13 13.04
CA GLN A 5 17.60 -5.09 13.50
C GLN A 5 18.01 -5.73 14.83
N MET A 6 19.27 -6.15 14.98
CA MET A 6 19.78 -6.71 16.22
C MET A 6 19.76 -5.70 17.37
N LEU A 7 20.11 -4.43 17.11
CA LEU A 7 20.02 -3.36 18.10
C LEU A 7 18.59 -3.12 18.55
N LEU A 8 17.63 -3.11 17.62
CA LEU A 8 16.21 -2.99 17.95
C LEU A 8 15.76 -4.14 18.86
N VAL A 9 16.01 -5.39 18.46
CA VAL A 9 15.59 -6.58 19.23
C VAL A 9 16.25 -6.60 20.61
N ARG A 10 17.56 -6.35 20.69
CA ARG A 10 18.29 -6.31 21.97
C ARG A 10 17.80 -5.15 22.84
N GLY A 11 17.48 -4.01 22.24
CA GLY A 11 16.88 -2.86 22.90
C GLY A 11 15.54 -3.19 23.54
N LEU A 12 14.64 -3.84 22.79
CA LEU A 12 13.34 -4.32 23.29
C LEU A 12 13.51 -5.30 24.45
N VAL A 13 14.35 -6.33 24.28
CA VAL A 13 14.59 -7.34 25.32
C VAL A 13 15.15 -6.69 26.60
N ALA A 14 16.18 -5.85 26.48
CA ALA A 14 16.77 -5.17 27.64
C ALA A 14 15.77 -4.23 28.33
N ALA A 15 15.03 -3.43 27.55
CA ALA A 15 14.08 -2.46 28.08
C ALA A 15 12.91 -3.13 28.82
N PHE A 16 12.39 -4.25 28.30
CA PHE A 16 11.28 -4.97 28.91
C PHE A 16 11.73 -5.90 30.05
N ALA A 17 12.95 -6.43 30.02
CA ALA A 17 13.51 -7.18 31.14
C ALA A 17 13.73 -6.27 32.37
N ALA A 18 14.20 -5.04 32.15
CA ALA A 18 14.41 -4.07 33.23
C ALA A 18 13.09 -3.52 33.79
N ARG A 19 12.13 -3.21 32.91
CA ARG A 19 10.78 -2.73 33.28
C ARG A 19 9.73 -3.42 32.40
N PRO A 20 9.02 -4.45 32.89
CA PRO A 20 8.01 -5.15 32.09
C PRO A 20 6.94 -4.21 31.53
N TYR A 21 6.48 -4.47 30.30
CA TYR A 21 5.37 -3.75 29.69
C TYR A 21 4.04 -4.44 30.05
N GLN A 22 3.24 -3.81 30.92
CA GLN A 22 2.03 -4.42 31.50
C GLN A 22 0.73 -3.72 31.07
N ARG A 23 0.76 -2.92 30.00
CA ARG A 23 -0.46 -2.27 29.50
C ARG A 23 -1.39 -3.32 28.87
N PRO A 24 -2.72 -3.15 29.00
CA PRO A 24 -3.67 -4.05 28.35
C PRO A 24 -3.52 -4.01 26.82
N LEU A 25 -3.77 -5.14 26.17
CA LEU A 25 -3.79 -5.21 24.72
C LEU A 25 -5.03 -4.49 24.17
N VAL A 26 -4.84 -3.70 23.12
CA VAL A 26 -5.93 -3.05 22.38
C VAL A 26 -6.47 -4.01 21.33
N ARG A 27 -7.78 -4.22 21.31
CA ARG A 27 -8.44 -5.01 20.26
C ARG A 27 -8.73 -4.12 19.04
N TRP A 28 -7.80 -4.10 18.09
CA TRP A 28 -7.92 -3.31 16.86
C TRP A 28 -8.94 -3.82 15.84
N GLY A 29 -9.32 -5.11 15.90
CA GLY A 29 -10.27 -5.68 14.94
C GLY A 29 -9.82 -5.51 13.49
N ALA A 30 -10.74 -5.08 12.63
CA ALA A 30 -10.47 -4.90 11.20
C ALA A 30 -9.43 -3.80 10.89
N GLU A 31 -9.25 -2.81 11.78
CA GLU A 31 -8.24 -1.75 11.58
C GLU A 31 -6.82 -2.30 11.46
N LEU A 32 -6.52 -3.44 12.08
CA LEU A 32 -5.20 -4.08 11.97
C LEU A 32 -4.86 -4.40 10.51
N HIS A 33 -5.85 -4.88 9.76
CA HIS A 33 -5.68 -5.28 8.36
C HIS A 33 -6.03 -4.17 7.37
N ASP A 34 -6.78 -3.16 7.79
CA ASP A 34 -7.18 -2.03 6.95
C ASP A 34 -6.16 -0.90 7.03
N ARG A 35 -5.95 -0.36 8.23
CA ARG A 35 -5.15 0.84 8.51
C ARG A 35 -3.67 0.52 8.76
N PHE A 36 -3.37 -0.37 9.71
CA PHE A 36 -1.99 -0.62 10.15
C PHE A 36 -1.14 -1.42 9.16
N MET A 37 -1.75 -1.92 8.09
CA MET A 37 -1.05 -2.53 6.96
C MET A 37 -0.61 -1.52 5.88
N LEU A 38 -0.99 -0.25 6.02
CA LEU A 38 -0.52 0.84 5.17
C LEU A 38 0.85 1.37 5.66
N PRO A 39 1.85 1.52 4.78
CA PRO A 39 3.20 1.98 5.11
C PRO A 39 3.27 3.19 6.04
N HIS A 40 2.43 4.21 5.84
CA HIS A 40 2.43 5.40 6.66
C HIS A 40 2.07 5.11 8.13
N PHE A 41 0.97 4.38 8.36
CA PHE A 41 0.54 4.08 9.73
C PHE A 41 1.47 3.08 10.40
N LEU A 42 2.00 2.12 9.64
CA LEU A 42 3.02 1.20 10.12
C LEU A 42 4.29 1.93 10.57
N TRP A 43 4.76 2.90 9.76
CA TRP A 43 5.94 3.69 10.11
C TRP A 43 5.71 4.54 11.37
N ARG A 44 4.56 5.21 11.45
CA ARG A 44 4.19 6.02 12.61
C ARG A 44 4.08 5.19 13.90
N ASP A 45 3.52 3.98 13.81
CA ASP A 45 3.47 3.05 14.94
C ASP A 45 4.88 2.62 15.36
N PHE A 46 5.76 2.33 14.40
CA PHE A 46 7.15 2.00 14.67
C PHE A 46 7.92 3.16 15.32
N GLU A 47 7.71 4.41 14.89
CA GLU A 47 8.28 5.58 15.56
C GLU A 47 7.87 5.68 17.04
N SER A 48 6.61 5.32 17.34
CA SER A 48 6.09 5.28 18.71
C SER A 48 6.79 4.18 19.55
N VAL A 49 7.12 3.03 18.94
CA VAL A 49 7.93 1.99 19.59
C VAL A 49 9.34 2.49 19.93
N LEU A 50 9.97 3.23 19.00
CA LEU A 50 11.29 3.82 19.25
C LEU A 50 11.25 4.88 20.36
N GLU A 51 10.17 5.65 20.43
CA GLU A 51 9.96 6.62 21.50
C GLU A 51 9.79 5.94 22.88
N GLU A 52 9.01 4.87 22.97
CA GLU A 52 8.87 4.07 24.19
C GLU A 52 10.22 3.49 24.65
N LEU A 53 11.05 3.01 23.72
CA LEU A 53 12.41 2.56 24.03
C LEU A 53 13.30 3.71 24.53
N ALA A 54 13.20 4.89 23.93
CA ALA A 54 13.94 6.07 24.34
C ALA A 54 13.58 6.48 25.78
N GLN A 55 12.30 6.47 26.15
CA GLN A 55 11.82 6.72 27.52
C GLN A 55 12.33 5.68 28.52
N ARG A 56 12.67 4.48 28.04
CA ARG A 56 13.26 3.40 28.84
C ARG A 56 14.78 3.43 28.90
N GLY A 57 15.42 4.42 28.28
CA GLY A 57 16.88 4.59 28.28
C GLY A 57 17.60 3.94 27.10
N VAL A 58 16.87 3.40 26.12
CA VAL A 58 17.43 2.82 24.89
C VAL A 58 17.07 3.74 23.72
N ARG A 59 17.94 4.70 23.41
CA ARG A 59 17.72 5.60 22.26
C ARG A 59 18.19 4.95 20.96
N LEU A 60 17.26 4.82 20.01
CA LEU A 60 17.51 4.35 18.66
C LEU A 60 16.91 5.38 17.67
N PRO A 61 17.72 6.01 16.79
CA PRO A 61 17.20 7.03 15.88
C PRO A 61 16.34 6.41 14.79
N SER A 62 15.14 6.95 14.54
CA SER A 62 14.23 6.48 13.48
C SER A 62 14.88 6.53 12.10
N ALA A 63 15.71 7.54 11.82
CA ALA A 63 16.49 7.64 10.58
C ALA A 63 17.38 6.40 10.31
N GLY A 64 17.78 5.65 11.34
CA GLY A 64 18.52 4.39 11.18
C GLY A 64 17.68 3.23 10.61
N TYR A 65 16.36 3.41 10.50
CA TYR A 65 15.40 2.39 10.09
C TYR A 65 14.61 2.72 8.82
N SER A 66 14.68 3.97 8.32
CA SER A 66 13.93 4.39 7.13
C SER A 66 14.24 3.54 5.89
N ALA A 67 15.52 3.17 5.71
CA ALA A 67 15.94 2.30 4.60
C ALA A 67 15.23 0.93 4.58
N PHE A 68 14.79 0.41 5.73
CA PHE A 68 14.01 -0.84 5.79
C PHE A 68 12.59 -0.64 5.28
N VAL A 69 11.99 0.52 5.61
CA VAL A 69 10.66 0.90 5.11
C VAL A 69 10.71 1.14 3.62
N ASP A 70 11.69 1.90 3.13
CA ASP A 70 11.84 2.14 1.69
C ASP A 70 12.17 0.86 0.91
N HIS A 71 12.90 -0.07 1.52
CA HIS A 71 13.14 -1.38 0.90
C HIS A 71 11.87 -2.24 0.87
N ARG A 72 11.08 -2.24 1.94
CA ARG A 72 9.84 -3.03 2.04
C ARG A 72 8.70 -2.45 1.20
N PHE A 73 8.63 -1.12 1.13
CA PHE A 73 7.57 -0.33 0.52
C PHE A 73 8.18 0.71 -0.45
N PRO A 74 8.88 0.27 -1.52
CA PRO A 74 9.55 1.18 -2.43
C PRO A 74 8.54 2.10 -3.13
N LEU A 75 8.96 3.33 -3.42
CA LEU A 75 8.19 4.22 -4.30
C LEU A 75 8.05 3.57 -5.67
N LEU A 76 6.80 3.34 -6.10
CA LEU A 76 6.51 2.82 -7.44
C LEU A 76 6.58 3.96 -8.47
N GLY A 77 6.09 5.14 -8.08
CA GLY A 77 6.18 6.36 -8.86
C GLY A 77 5.33 7.46 -8.23
N SER A 78 5.46 8.65 -8.79
CA SER A 78 4.69 9.82 -8.38
C SER A 78 4.36 10.70 -9.58
N ILE A 79 3.31 11.50 -9.41
CA ILE A 79 3.00 12.63 -10.28
C ILE A 79 2.75 13.85 -9.40
N THR A 80 3.10 15.03 -9.92
CA THR A 80 2.78 16.31 -9.29
C THR A 80 2.08 17.15 -10.33
N ALA A 81 0.91 17.69 -9.98
CA ALA A 81 0.14 18.59 -10.82
C ALA A 81 -0.34 19.77 -9.96
N GLU A 82 -0.09 20.99 -10.45
CA GLU A 82 -0.15 22.20 -9.61
C GLU A 82 0.70 21.98 -8.35
N ASP A 83 0.16 22.22 -7.15
CA ASP A 83 0.86 22.00 -5.87
C ASP A 83 0.50 20.66 -5.20
N VAL A 84 -0.13 19.74 -5.94
CA VAL A 84 -0.61 18.46 -5.40
C VAL A 84 0.24 17.30 -5.92
N THR A 85 0.83 16.55 -5.00
CA THR A 85 1.64 15.36 -5.31
C THR A 85 0.88 14.09 -4.97
N LEU A 86 0.84 13.14 -5.90
CA LEU A 86 0.31 11.79 -5.74
C LEU A 86 1.46 10.78 -5.80
N GLU A 87 1.65 10.00 -4.74
CA GLU A 87 2.64 8.92 -4.64
C GLU A 87 1.96 7.55 -4.51
N LEU A 88 2.53 6.56 -5.20
CA LEU A 88 2.10 5.16 -5.11
C LEU A 88 3.20 4.30 -4.47
N ARG A 89 2.85 3.56 -3.42
CA ARG A 89 3.72 2.56 -2.79
C ARG A 89 2.98 1.24 -2.64
N PRO A 90 3.64 0.07 -2.69
CA PRO A 90 2.99 -1.16 -2.29
C PRO A 90 2.71 -1.11 -0.78
N ALA A 91 1.65 -1.76 -0.36
CA ALA A 91 1.27 -1.92 1.05
C ALA A 91 1.22 -3.41 1.41
N LEU A 92 1.08 -3.72 2.70
CA LEU A 92 0.92 -5.11 3.12
C LEU A 92 -0.48 -5.61 2.71
N GLU A 93 -0.52 -6.78 2.09
CA GLU A 93 -1.75 -7.53 1.84
C GLU A 93 -1.55 -8.97 2.33
N PRO A 94 -2.32 -9.43 3.33
CA PRO A 94 -2.19 -10.78 3.85
C PRO A 94 -2.87 -11.77 2.89
N TRP A 95 -2.13 -12.78 2.46
CA TRP A 95 -2.68 -13.85 1.63
C TRP A 95 -3.42 -14.87 2.48
N THR A 96 -4.65 -15.16 2.08
CA THR A 96 -5.52 -16.07 2.83
C THR A 96 -5.12 -17.51 2.55
N VAL A 97 -4.95 -18.31 3.60
CA VAL A 97 -4.71 -19.76 3.46
C VAL A 97 -6.02 -20.42 3.01
N LEU A 98 -5.94 -21.22 1.95
CA LEU A 98 -7.06 -21.99 1.41
C LEU A 98 -7.23 -23.31 2.17
N GLY A 99 -8.35 -24.00 1.88
CA GLY A 99 -8.59 -25.35 2.39
C GLY A 99 -7.51 -26.34 1.93
N GLU A 100 -7.45 -27.50 2.58
CA GLU A 100 -6.59 -28.60 2.14
C GLU A 100 -7.07 -29.17 0.82
N GLU A 101 -6.15 -29.32 -0.12
CA GLU A 101 -6.39 -29.92 -1.42
C GLU A 101 -5.55 -31.18 -1.59
N ALA A 102 -6.14 -32.21 -2.18
CA ALA A 102 -5.43 -33.42 -2.53
C ALA A 102 -4.46 -33.15 -3.70
N THR A 103 -3.22 -33.59 -3.54
CA THR A 103 -2.17 -33.52 -4.55
C THR A 103 -1.68 -34.93 -4.85
N ALA A 104 -0.87 -35.10 -5.90
CA ALA A 104 -0.36 -36.42 -6.31
C ALA A 104 0.44 -37.17 -5.23
N GLY A 105 0.96 -36.48 -4.20
CA GLY A 105 1.79 -37.07 -3.14
C GLY A 105 1.29 -36.84 -1.71
N GLY A 106 0.09 -36.28 -1.51
CA GLY A 106 -0.42 -35.94 -0.18
C GLY A 106 -1.42 -34.77 -0.21
N THR A 107 -1.56 -34.03 0.88
CA THR A 107 -2.39 -32.82 0.94
C THR A 107 -1.53 -31.55 0.97
N SER A 108 -2.02 -30.48 0.36
CA SER A 108 -1.39 -29.16 0.38
C SER A 108 -2.41 -28.09 0.80
N ARG A 109 -1.92 -26.98 1.38
CA ARG A 109 -2.72 -25.78 1.62
C ARG A 109 -2.13 -24.64 0.81
N TYR A 110 -2.84 -24.22 -0.23
CA TYR A 110 -2.44 -23.08 -1.04
C TYR A 110 -2.71 -21.76 -0.30
N VAL A 111 -2.06 -20.70 -0.75
CA VAL A 111 -2.38 -19.33 -0.34
C VAL A 111 -2.94 -18.57 -1.52
N ASP A 112 -4.01 -17.82 -1.28
CA ASP A 112 -4.54 -16.91 -2.28
C ASP A 112 -3.63 -15.69 -2.43
N SER A 113 -2.69 -15.82 -3.36
CA SER A 113 -1.70 -14.80 -3.71
C SER A 113 -2.18 -13.86 -4.82
N SER A 114 -3.45 -13.96 -5.20
CA SER A 114 -4.03 -13.17 -6.30
C SER A 114 -4.20 -11.69 -5.97
N LEU A 115 -4.14 -11.32 -4.69
CA LEU A 115 -4.47 -9.98 -4.20
C LEU A 115 -3.22 -9.22 -3.79
N GLU A 116 -3.22 -7.94 -4.15
CA GLU A 116 -2.21 -6.98 -3.75
C GLU A 116 -2.88 -5.70 -3.25
N ARG A 117 -2.07 -4.84 -2.63
CA ARG A 117 -2.51 -3.55 -2.09
C ARG A 117 -1.48 -2.48 -2.39
N LEU A 118 -1.98 -1.30 -2.77
CA LEU A 118 -1.21 -0.06 -2.83
C LEU A 118 -1.62 0.89 -1.70
N GLU A 119 -0.67 1.64 -1.19
CA GLU A 119 -0.91 2.91 -0.49
C GLU A 119 -0.84 4.05 -1.49
N ILE A 120 -1.88 4.87 -1.46
CA ILE A 120 -2.03 6.09 -2.21
C ILE A 120 -1.78 7.22 -1.22
N LYS A 121 -0.72 7.99 -1.43
CA LYS A 121 -0.42 9.15 -0.61
C LYS A 121 -0.60 10.41 -1.46
N VAL A 122 -1.31 11.38 -0.91
CA VAL A 122 -1.55 12.68 -1.54
C VAL A 122 -1.07 13.77 -0.61
N ASP A 123 -0.25 14.68 -1.13
CA ASP A 123 0.26 15.84 -0.41
C ASP A 123 -0.13 17.13 -1.16
N GLY A 124 -0.40 18.21 -0.42
CA GLY A 124 -0.85 19.50 -0.98
C GLY A 124 -2.33 19.54 -1.39
N ALA A 125 -3.11 18.48 -1.16
CA ALA A 125 -4.50 18.45 -1.56
C ALA A 125 -5.40 19.34 -0.70
N THR A 126 -6.31 20.05 -1.36
CA THR A 126 -7.41 20.80 -0.73
C THR A 126 -8.64 19.91 -0.54
N PRO A 127 -9.11 19.69 0.71
CA PRO A 127 -10.34 18.94 1.00
C PRO A 127 -11.54 19.45 0.21
N GLY A 128 -12.34 18.54 -0.35
CA GLY A 128 -13.55 18.87 -1.11
C GLY A 128 -13.32 19.34 -2.55
N ARG A 129 -12.10 19.81 -2.88
CA ARG A 129 -11.72 20.20 -4.25
C ARG A 129 -10.96 19.08 -4.98
N HIS A 130 -9.93 18.54 -4.33
CA HIS A 130 -9.07 17.55 -4.97
C HIS A 130 -9.51 16.13 -4.60
N GLN A 131 -9.61 15.26 -5.61
CA GLN A 131 -9.90 13.85 -5.44
C GLN A 131 -8.92 13.02 -6.27
N VAL A 132 -8.64 11.80 -5.80
CA VAL A 132 -7.93 10.81 -6.61
C VAL A 132 -8.94 9.76 -7.03
N LEU A 133 -8.92 9.41 -8.31
CA LEU A 133 -9.68 8.29 -8.86
C LEU A 133 -8.74 7.12 -9.10
N VAL A 134 -9.26 5.90 -8.98
CA VAL A 134 -8.64 4.68 -9.52
C VAL A 134 -9.65 3.98 -10.43
N ASN A 135 -9.30 3.79 -11.70
CA ASN A 135 -10.20 3.24 -12.72
C ASN A 135 -11.58 3.95 -12.76
N GLY A 136 -11.59 5.26 -12.50
CA GLY A 136 -12.79 6.11 -12.45
C GLY A 136 -13.53 6.14 -11.10
N TRP A 137 -13.16 5.29 -10.14
CA TRP A 137 -13.75 5.23 -8.80
C TRP A 137 -13.01 6.15 -7.82
N VAL A 138 -13.74 6.89 -7.00
CA VAL A 138 -13.15 7.77 -5.97
C VAL A 138 -12.35 6.95 -4.96
N VAL A 139 -11.09 7.32 -4.73
CA VAL A 139 -10.27 6.73 -3.66
C VAL A 139 -10.66 7.38 -2.32
N PRO A 140 -10.99 6.60 -1.26
CA PRO A 140 -11.47 7.12 0.01
C PRO A 140 -10.34 7.67 0.88
N LEU A 141 -9.73 8.77 0.44
CA LEU A 141 -8.63 9.46 1.13
C LEU A 141 -9.00 9.81 2.59
N ARG A 142 -8.04 9.60 3.50
CA ARG A 142 -8.14 9.89 4.94
C ARG A 142 -7.01 10.83 5.37
N PRO A 143 -7.29 11.83 6.22
CA PRO A 143 -6.25 12.73 6.71
C PRO A 143 -5.26 11.97 7.59
N THR A 144 -3.98 12.30 7.50
CA THR A 144 -2.92 11.68 8.32
C THR A 144 -2.70 12.38 9.66
N GLY A 145 -3.25 13.60 9.81
CA GLY A 145 -2.97 14.53 10.89
C GLY A 145 -1.94 15.61 10.52
N ARG A 146 -1.26 15.48 9.37
CA ARG A 146 -0.51 16.56 8.74
C ARG A 146 -1.41 17.38 7.83
N SER A 147 -1.15 18.68 7.75
CA SER A 147 -1.93 19.59 6.91
C SER A 147 -1.81 19.20 5.44
N ALA A 148 -2.94 19.17 4.72
CA ALA A 148 -3.03 18.85 3.30
C ALA A 148 -2.48 17.47 2.87
N GLU A 149 -2.25 16.56 3.83
CA GLU A 149 -1.76 15.20 3.56
C GLU A 149 -2.84 14.15 3.81
N PHE A 150 -3.06 13.29 2.82
CA PHE A 150 -4.08 12.25 2.85
C PHE A 150 -3.55 10.91 2.36
N ILE A 151 -4.12 9.84 2.89
CA ILE A 151 -3.75 8.47 2.55
C ILE A 151 -4.98 7.59 2.36
N ALA A 152 -4.89 6.63 1.45
CA ALA A 152 -5.81 5.51 1.34
C ALA A 152 -5.09 4.25 0.85
N GLY A 153 -5.65 3.09 1.16
CA GLY A 153 -5.33 1.84 0.52
C GLY A 153 -6.18 1.62 -0.75
N VAL A 154 -5.60 0.97 -1.75
CA VAL A 154 -6.35 0.38 -2.86
C VAL A 154 -5.98 -1.09 -2.94
N ARG A 155 -6.96 -1.95 -2.73
CA ARG A 155 -6.84 -3.40 -2.81
C ARG A 155 -7.45 -3.89 -4.10
N PHE A 156 -6.74 -4.78 -4.77
CA PHE A 156 -7.09 -5.22 -6.11
C PHE A 156 -6.59 -6.65 -6.38
N ARG A 157 -7.19 -7.30 -7.37
CA ARG A 157 -6.69 -8.58 -7.89
C ARG A 157 -5.59 -8.31 -8.92
N ALA A 158 -4.36 -8.71 -8.61
CA ALA A 158 -3.18 -8.51 -9.42
C ALA A 158 -2.99 -9.60 -10.49
N TRP A 159 -3.35 -10.84 -10.18
CA TRP A 159 -3.33 -11.98 -11.11
C TRP A 159 -4.37 -13.02 -10.70
N GLN A 160 -4.55 -14.08 -11.49
CA GLN A 160 -5.56 -15.11 -11.23
C GLN A 160 -4.93 -16.51 -11.22
N PRO A 161 -4.53 -17.03 -10.04
CA PRO A 161 -4.08 -18.41 -9.92
C PRO A 161 -5.23 -19.39 -10.20
N PRO A 162 -4.91 -20.62 -10.62
CA PRO A 162 -5.91 -21.69 -10.72
C PRO A 162 -6.65 -21.93 -9.39
N HIS A 163 -5.96 -21.74 -8.27
CA HIS A 163 -6.49 -21.86 -6.92
C HIS A 163 -6.51 -20.49 -6.24
N CYS A 164 -7.68 -19.85 -6.18
CA CYS A 164 -7.90 -18.60 -5.47
C CYS A 164 -9.35 -18.45 -5.00
N LEU A 165 -9.58 -17.57 -4.02
CA LEU A 165 -10.94 -17.22 -3.63
C LEU A 165 -11.57 -16.31 -4.69
N HIS A 166 -12.88 -16.38 -4.84
CA HIS A 166 -13.68 -15.54 -5.76
C HIS A 166 -13.20 -15.62 -7.22
N PRO A 167 -13.17 -16.82 -7.83
CA PRO A 167 -12.57 -17.04 -9.17
C PRO A 167 -13.28 -16.29 -10.31
N HIS A 168 -14.50 -15.81 -10.11
CA HIS A 168 -15.23 -15.04 -11.12
C HIS A 168 -14.82 -13.55 -11.19
N ILE A 169 -14.03 -13.06 -10.23
CA ILE A 169 -13.55 -11.68 -10.23
C ILE A 169 -12.25 -11.64 -11.03
N GLY A 170 -12.24 -10.86 -12.12
CA GLY A 170 -11.09 -10.71 -13.00
C GLY A 170 -9.91 -9.92 -12.41
N VAL A 171 -8.83 -9.85 -13.18
CA VAL A 171 -7.62 -9.08 -12.83
C VAL A 171 -7.86 -7.59 -13.07
N HIS A 172 -7.43 -6.75 -12.12
CA HIS A 172 -7.50 -5.30 -12.22
C HIS A 172 -6.18 -4.77 -12.75
N HIS A 173 -6.03 -4.75 -14.08
CA HIS A 173 -4.81 -4.28 -14.73
C HIS A 173 -5.10 -3.56 -16.05
N PRO A 174 -4.50 -2.38 -16.30
CA PRO A 174 -3.73 -1.57 -15.34
C PRO A 174 -4.61 -0.93 -14.26
N LEU A 175 -3.98 -0.44 -13.19
CA LEU A 175 -4.61 0.48 -12.24
C LEU A 175 -4.31 1.91 -12.69
N ARG A 176 -5.30 2.59 -13.24
CA ARG A 176 -5.18 3.99 -13.68
C ARG A 176 -5.61 4.94 -12.58
N PHE A 177 -4.71 5.81 -12.17
CA PHE A 177 -4.96 6.85 -11.19
C PHE A 177 -5.05 8.21 -11.85
N ASP A 178 -6.04 9.01 -11.44
CA ASP A 178 -6.24 10.37 -11.93
C ASP A 178 -6.46 11.32 -10.75
N LEU A 179 -5.67 12.40 -10.69
CA LEU A 179 -5.92 13.51 -9.79
C LEU A 179 -6.92 14.46 -10.44
N VAL A 180 -8.00 14.77 -9.75
CA VAL A 180 -9.15 15.51 -10.29
C VAL A 180 -9.43 16.75 -9.45
N ASP A 181 -9.65 17.87 -10.12
CA ASP A 181 -10.27 19.06 -9.56
C ASP A 181 -11.78 18.97 -9.76
N THR A 182 -12.52 18.80 -8.67
CA THR A 182 -13.98 18.63 -8.69
C THR A 182 -14.71 19.94 -8.97
N TRP A 183 -14.09 21.09 -8.69
CA TRP A 183 -14.70 22.39 -8.98
C TRP A 183 -14.65 22.69 -10.47
N GLY A 184 -13.52 22.37 -11.11
CA GLY A 184 -13.33 22.51 -12.56
C GLY A 184 -13.76 21.29 -13.39
N GLN A 185 -14.17 20.19 -12.74
CA GLN A 185 -14.50 18.90 -13.37
C GLN A 185 -13.44 18.45 -14.38
N ARG A 186 -12.15 18.58 -14.03
CA ARG A 186 -11.02 18.30 -14.92
C ARG A 186 -9.99 17.41 -14.25
N SER A 187 -9.32 16.57 -15.04
CA SER A 187 -8.13 15.85 -14.60
C SER A 187 -6.94 16.82 -14.59
N LEU A 188 -6.24 16.87 -13.45
CA LEU A 188 -5.01 17.64 -13.25
C LEU A 188 -3.77 16.84 -13.70
N GLY A 189 -3.86 15.51 -13.68
CA GLY A 189 -2.79 14.60 -14.07
C GLY A 189 -3.17 13.15 -13.80
N GLY A 190 -2.52 12.22 -14.49
CA GLY A 190 -2.78 10.80 -14.32
C GLY A 190 -1.53 9.94 -14.40
N CYS A 191 -1.58 8.79 -13.76
CA CYS A 191 -0.57 7.74 -13.88
C CYS A 191 -1.24 6.36 -13.94
N ALA A 192 -0.50 5.34 -14.34
CA ALA A 192 -0.93 3.96 -14.29
C ALA A 192 0.12 3.10 -13.59
N HIS A 193 -0.36 2.21 -12.73
CA HIS A 193 0.42 1.12 -12.17
C HIS A 193 0.09 -0.18 -12.90
N HIS A 194 1.15 -0.88 -13.31
CA HIS A 194 1.09 -2.15 -13.99
C HIS A 194 1.60 -3.26 -13.05
N VAL A 195 0.82 -4.33 -12.90
CA VAL A 195 1.25 -5.49 -12.11
C VAL A 195 2.48 -6.13 -12.77
N TRP A 196 2.44 -6.24 -14.10
CA TRP A 196 3.53 -6.71 -14.95
C TRP A 196 4.07 -5.62 -15.86
N HIS A 197 4.95 -6.00 -16.79
CA HIS A 197 5.44 -5.08 -17.80
C HIS A 197 4.25 -4.44 -18.55
N PRO A 198 4.25 -3.13 -18.84
CA PRO A 198 3.14 -2.46 -19.51
C PRO A 198 2.72 -3.13 -20.82
N ASP A 199 3.68 -3.65 -21.59
CA ASP A 199 3.44 -4.38 -22.84
C ASP A 199 3.00 -5.85 -22.66
N GLY A 200 2.68 -6.28 -21.43
CA GLY A 200 2.24 -7.66 -21.14
C GLY A 200 3.34 -8.72 -21.27
N ARG A 201 4.61 -8.30 -21.27
CA ARG A 201 5.76 -9.19 -21.45
C ARG A 201 6.17 -9.86 -20.13
N ALA A 202 6.46 -11.15 -20.19
CA ALA A 202 7.21 -11.85 -19.17
C ALA A 202 8.72 -11.66 -19.40
N PHE A 203 9.50 -11.77 -18.33
CA PHE A 203 10.95 -11.87 -18.44
C PHE A 203 11.35 -13.34 -18.51
N ASP A 204 12.12 -13.72 -19.51
CA ASP A 204 12.59 -15.11 -19.68
C ASP A 204 13.59 -15.52 -18.59
N GLU A 205 14.37 -14.54 -18.10
CA GLU A 205 15.40 -14.75 -17.09
C GLU A 205 15.18 -13.86 -15.85
N PRO A 206 15.57 -14.34 -14.65
CA PRO A 206 15.64 -13.49 -13.47
C PRO A 206 16.62 -12.32 -13.67
N PRO A 207 16.45 -11.19 -12.97
CA PRO A 207 17.39 -10.08 -13.08
C PRO A 207 18.77 -10.49 -12.57
N LEU A 208 19.83 -10.16 -13.32
CA LEU A 208 21.22 -10.45 -12.97
C LEU A 208 21.72 -9.54 -11.85
N THR A 209 21.15 -8.34 -11.72
CA THR A 209 21.57 -7.34 -10.74
C THR A 209 20.38 -6.69 -10.02
N ALA A 210 20.64 -6.13 -8.84
CA ALA A 210 19.65 -5.32 -8.13
C ALA A 210 19.23 -4.07 -8.92
N PHE A 211 20.15 -3.51 -9.72
CA PHE A 211 19.87 -2.37 -10.60
C PHE A 211 18.89 -2.75 -11.71
N GLU A 212 19.12 -3.88 -12.37
CA GLU A 212 18.19 -4.41 -13.37
C GLU A 212 16.82 -4.72 -12.76
N ALA A 213 16.79 -5.35 -11.58
CA ALA A 213 15.54 -5.61 -10.86
C ALA A 213 14.79 -4.31 -10.54
N ALA A 214 15.49 -3.25 -10.16
CA ALA A 214 14.91 -1.94 -9.91
C ALA A 214 14.39 -1.28 -11.19
N ALA A 215 15.14 -1.34 -12.30
CA ALA A 215 14.70 -0.82 -13.60
C ALA A 215 13.43 -1.54 -14.10
N ARG A 216 13.38 -2.87 -14.00
CA ARG A 216 12.19 -3.68 -14.34
C ARG A 216 10.97 -3.32 -13.49
N ARG A 217 11.16 -2.90 -12.23
CA ARG A 217 10.07 -2.41 -11.37
C ARG A 217 9.66 -0.98 -11.72
N ALA A 218 10.61 -0.09 -12.02
CA ALA A 218 10.32 1.29 -12.39
C ALA A 218 9.47 1.40 -13.67
N GLN A 219 9.66 0.49 -14.63
CA GLN A 219 8.83 0.40 -15.84
C GLN A 219 7.34 0.11 -15.56
N ARG A 220 6.99 -0.37 -14.37
CA ARG A 220 5.61 -0.67 -13.97
C ARG A 220 4.80 0.56 -13.58
N PHE A 221 5.41 1.74 -13.63
CA PHE A 221 4.72 3.00 -13.45
C PHE A 221 4.84 3.82 -14.73
N THR A 222 3.71 4.29 -15.24
CA THR A 222 3.66 5.15 -16.43
C THR A 222 2.84 6.39 -16.13
N THR A 223 3.24 7.53 -16.68
CA THR A 223 2.39 8.73 -16.70
C THR A 223 1.38 8.59 -17.83
N VAL A 224 0.11 8.88 -17.58
CA VAL A 224 -0.95 8.79 -18.59
C VAL A 224 -1.55 10.17 -18.86
N GLY A 225 -2.14 10.33 -20.05
CA GLY A 225 -2.84 11.56 -20.40
C GLY A 225 -4.07 11.80 -19.52
N HIS A 226 -4.58 13.03 -19.56
CA HIS A 226 -5.77 13.43 -18.82
C HIS A 226 -7.02 12.68 -19.24
N LEU A 227 -7.96 12.52 -18.31
CA LEU A 227 -9.35 12.17 -18.64
C LEU A 227 -10.02 13.30 -19.43
N SER A 228 -10.92 12.92 -20.33
CA SER A 228 -11.74 13.88 -21.08
C SER A 228 -12.60 14.71 -20.13
N HIS A 229 -12.67 16.01 -20.40
CA HIS A 229 -13.57 16.91 -19.70
C HIS A 229 -15.02 16.78 -20.23
N PRO A 230 -16.05 16.83 -19.37
CA PRO A 230 -15.97 16.88 -17.91
C PRO A 230 -15.66 15.52 -17.31
N VAL A 231 -14.84 15.51 -16.25
CA VAL A 231 -14.59 14.31 -15.46
C VAL A 231 -15.76 14.10 -14.50
N THR A 232 -16.37 12.92 -14.57
CA THR A 232 -17.45 12.50 -13.66
C THR A 232 -16.95 11.35 -12.79
N PRO A 233 -16.48 11.63 -11.55
CA PRO A 233 -16.06 10.60 -10.61
C PRO A 233 -17.19 9.62 -10.29
N ARG A 234 -16.89 8.31 -10.25
CA ARG A 234 -17.82 7.31 -9.74
C ARG A 234 -17.68 7.25 -8.22
N PRO A 235 -18.76 7.50 -7.46
CA PRO A 235 -18.69 7.47 -6.01
C PRO A 235 -18.40 6.05 -5.52
N THR A 236 -17.60 5.93 -4.47
CA THR A 236 -17.37 4.65 -3.77
C THR A 236 -18.06 4.65 -2.43
N GLU A 237 -18.64 3.52 -2.06
CA GLU A 237 -19.14 3.31 -0.70
C GLU A 237 -17.97 3.03 0.24
N ILE A 238 -17.91 3.78 1.34
CA ILE A 238 -16.94 3.54 2.40
C ILE A 238 -17.46 2.37 3.24
N GLU A 239 -16.69 1.28 3.27
CA GLU A 239 -16.98 0.14 4.13
C GLU A 239 -16.73 0.52 5.59
N PRO A 240 -17.72 0.40 6.50
CA PRO A 240 -17.54 0.79 7.89
C PRO A 240 -16.41 0.04 8.61
N GLU A 241 -16.20 -1.24 8.26
CA GLU A 241 -15.12 -2.06 8.83
C GLU A 241 -13.76 -1.80 8.18
N ARG A 242 -13.73 -1.22 6.98
CA ARG A 242 -12.50 -0.97 6.20
C ARG A 242 -12.47 0.45 5.62
N PRO A 243 -12.52 1.49 6.46
CA PRO A 243 -12.66 2.85 5.98
C PRO A 243 -11.40 3.40 5.31
N PHE A 244 -10.24 2.78 5.45
CA PHE A 244 -8.99 3.25 4.86
C PHE A 244 -8.71 2.65 3.47
N CYS A 245 -9.35 1.56 3.09
CA CYS A 245 -9.01 0.83 1.87
C CYS A 245 -10.21 0.64 0.93
N LEU A 246 -10.02 1.01 -0.34
CA LEU A 246 -10.95 0.68 -1.42
C LEU A 246 -10.64 -0.72 -1.96
N ASP A 247 -11.59 -1.66 -1.85
CA ASP A 247 -11.49 -2.98 -2.48
C ASP A 247 -12.15 -2.97 -3.86
N LEU A 248 -11.35 -2.93 -4.93
CA LEU A 248 -11.84 -2.88 -6.32
C LEU A 248 -12.66 -4.11 -6.72
N ARG A 249 -12.52 -5.23 -6.00
CA ARG A 249 -13.28 -6.46 -6.26
C ARG A 249 -14.79 -6.27 -6.03
N ARG A 250 -15.19 -5.21 -5.35
CA ARG A 250 -16.60 -4.84 -5.13
C ARG A 250 -17.21 -4.09 -6.31
N TYR A 251 -16.40 -3.70 -7.30
CA TYR A 251 -16.78 -2.85 -8.42
C TYR A 251 -16.39 -3.54 -9.73
N LEU A 252 -17.31 -4.36 -10.26
CA LEU A 252 -17.17 -5.10 -11.52
C LEU A 252 -17.69 -4.29 -12.71
#